data_AF-A0A1W9M9T2-F1
#
_entry.id   AF-A0A1W9M9T2-F1
#
_cell.length_a   1.000
_cell.length_b   1.000
_cell.length_c   1.000
_cell.angle_alpha   90.00
_cell.angle_beta   90.00
_cell.angle_gamma   90.00
#
_symmetry.space_group_name_H-M   'P 1'
#
loop_
_entity.id
_entity.type
_entity.pdbx_description
1 polymer ?
#
loop_
_entity_poly.entity_id
_entity_poly.type
_entity_poly.pdbx_seq_one_letter_code
_entity_poly.pdbx_strand_id
1 'polypeptide(L)'
;MKTKGIILAMIGMLLTAVIAIAAEQSKGAKDMELSGGDKGKVAFPHQKHQEVLGDCKICHDVFPQEPGSIEKLKAAGKLEKKQVMNKQCVKCHKEKENAGVKTGPTACSKCHQK
;
A
#
# COMPACT_ATOMS: atom_id res chain seq x y z
N MET A 1 -57.90 38.03 -5.35
CA MET A 1 -56.46 38.37 -5.29
C MET A 1 -55.75 37.61 -4.15
N LYS A 2 -55.58 36.28 -4.22
CA LYS A 2 -54.73 35.52 -3.26
C LYS A 2 -54.09 34.27 -3.89
N THR A 3 -54.06 34.18 -5.22
CA THR A 3 -53.57 33.01 -5.98
C THR A 3 -52.12 33.14 -6.47
N LYS A 4 -51.40 34.19 -6.07
CA LYS A 4 -49.99 34.42 -6.47
C LYS A 4 -48.95 33.97 -5.43
N GLY A 5 -49.37 33.44 -4.29
CA GLY A 5 -48.47 33.05 -3.19
C GLY A 5 -48.09 31.57 -3.13
N ILE A 6 -48.62 30.72 -4.03
CA ILE A 6 -48.40 29.26 -3.99
C ILE A 6 -47.38 28.79 -5.05
N ILE A 7 -46.96 29.69 -5.96
CA ILE A 7 -46.02 29.36 -7.05
C ILE A 7 -44.54 29.56 -6.63
N LEU A 8 -44.27 30.05 -5.41
CA LEU A 8 -42.92 30.46 -4.97
C LEU A 8 -42.27 29.58 -3.88
N ALA A 9 -42.82 28.39 -3.61
CA ALA A 9 -42.22 27.42 -2.67
C ALA A 9 -42.02 26.03 -3.30
N MET A 10 -41.98 25.97 -4.64
CA MET A 10 -41.65 24.77 -5.45
C MET A 10 -40.22 24.84 -6.02
N ILE A 11 -39.33 25.62 -5.39
CA ILE A 11 -37.92 25.76 -5.77
C ILE A 11 -37.10 25.78 -4.48
N GLY A 12 -36.70 24.61 -4.03
CA GLY A 12 -35.95 24.47 -2.77
C GLY A 12 -35.57 23.04 -2.42
N MET A 13 -36.06 22.06 -3.19
CA MET A 13 -35.55 20.69 -3.13
C MET A 13 -34.33 20.56 -4.07
N LEU A 14 -33.27 21.33 -3.79
CA LEU A 14 -31.96 21.03 -4.35
C LEU A 14 -31.39 19.85 -3.57
N LEU A 15 -31.64 18.67 -4.11
CA LEU A 15 -30.96 17.42 -3.81
C LEU A 15 -29.44 17.63 -3.89
N THR A 16 -28.78 17.87 -2.76
CA THR A 16 -27.34 17.65 -2.65
C THR A 16 -27.12 16.15 -2.54
N ALA A 17 -27.16 15.46 -3.69
CA ALA A 17 -26.65 14.10 -3.81
C ALA A 17 -25.13 14.17 -3.58
N VAL A 18 -24.69 13.90 -2.36
CA VAL A 18 -23.27 13.67 -2.05
C VAL A 18 -22.91 12.36 -2.72
N ILE A 19 -22.39 12.43 -3.95
CA ILE A 19 -21.81 11.29 -4.63
C ILE A 19 -20.55 10.94 -3.84
N ALA A 20 -20.64 9.92 -2.99
CA ALA A 20 -19.48 9.30 -2.38
C ALA A 20 -18.69 8.62 -3.50
N ILE A 21 -17.74 9.33 -4.09
CA ILE A 21 -16.73 8.75 -4.98
C ILE A 21 -15.86 7.87 -4.07
N ALA A 22 -16.18 6.58 -4.00
CA ALA A 22 -15.23 5.60 -3.49
C ALA A 22 -14.05 5.60 -4.47
N ALA A 23 -12.98 6.30 -4.12
CA ALA A 23 -11.74 6.23 -4.87
C ALA A 23 -11.27 4.77 -4.85
N GLU A 24 -11.34 4.10 -6.00
CA GLU A 24 -10.84 2.74 -6.16
C GLU A 24 -9.32 2.79 -5.98
N GLN A 25 -8.86 2.42 -4.78
CA GLN A 25 -7.45 2.48 -4.43
C GLN A 25 -6.68 1.50 -5.31
N SER A 26 -5.79 2.02 -6.15
CA SER A 26 -4.92 1.22 -7.01
C SER A 26 -4.15 0.20 -6.17
N LYS A 27 -4.44 -1.08 -6.39
CA LYS A 27 -3.80 -2.20 -5.66
C LYS A 27 -2.41 -2.54 -6.19
N GLY A 28 -1.92 -1.86 -7.23
CA GLY A 28 -0.65 -2.18 -7.87
C GLY A 28 -0.62 -3.56 -8.51
N ALA A 29 0.56 -3.99 -8.97
CA ALA A 29 0.75 -5.31 -9.56
C ALA A 29 0.58 -6.42 -8.49
N LYS A 30 0.04 -7.56 -8.93
CA LYS A 30 -0.17 -8.74 -8.07
C LYS A 30 1.16 -9.35 -7.62
N ASP A 31 2.07 -9.51 -8.57
CA ASP A 31 3.44 -9.95 -8.35
C ASP A 31 4.37 -8.88 -8.91
N MET A 32 5.49 -8.65 -8.23
CA MET A 32 6.48 -7.68 -8.66
C MET A 32 7.89 -8.11 -8.30
N GLU A 33 8.87 -7.49 -8.94
CA GLU A 33 10.27 -7.66 -8.59
C GLU A 33 10.76 -6.42 -7.83
N LEU A 34 11.39 -6.66 -6.69
CA LEU A 34 12.06 -5.62 -5.90
C LEU A 34 13.56 -5.64 -6.20
N SER A 35 14.18 -4.47 -6.22
CA SER A 35 15.65 -4.39 -6.28
C SER A 35 16.23 -4.96 -4.98
N GLY A 36 17.03 -6.03 -5.11
CA GLY A 36 17.82 -6.61 -4.03
C GLY A 36 19.25 -6.06 -3.96
N GLY A 37 19.51 -4.94 -4.63
CA GLY A 37 20.86 -4.37 -4.77
C GLY A 37 21.80 -5.33 -5.49
N ASP A 38 23.02 -5.49 -4.97
CA ASP A 38 24.08 -6.31 -5.58
C ASP A 38 23.75 -7.81 -5.65
N LYS A 39 22.67 -8.25 -4.99
CA LYS A 39 22.18 -9.63 -5.03
C LYS A 39 21.13 -9.88 -6.12
N GLY A 40 20.87 -8.88 -6.98
CA GLY A 40 19.88 -8.99 -8.05
C GLY A 40 18.45 -8.76 -7.55
N LYS A 41 17.48 -9.04 -8.42
CA LYS A 41 16.06 -8.82 -8.12
C LYS A 41 15.52 -9.89 -7.17
N VAL A 42 14.48 -9.53 -6.41
CA VAL A 42 13.77 -10.42 -5.51
C VAL A 42 12.30 -10.45 -5.91
N ALA A 43 11.77 -11.65 -6.18
CA ALA A 43 10.35 -11.83 -6.41
C ALA A 43 9.55 -11.49 -5.14
N PHE A 44 8.52 -10.66 -5.29
CA PHE A 44 7.67 -10.20 -4.22
C PHE A 44 6.19 -10.41 -4.60
N PRO A 45 5.51 -11.41 -3.99
CA PRO A 45 4.10 -11.65 -4.20
C PRO A 45 3.27 -10.63 -3.43
N HIS A 46 3.09 -9.44 -4.01
CA HIS A 46 2.45 -8.30 -3.36
C HIS A 46 0.99 -8.58 -3.00
N GLN A 47 0.23 -9.23 -3.90
CA GLN A 47 -1.17 -9.61 -3.67
C GLN A 47 -1.31 -10.49 -2.43
N LYS A 48 -0.39 -11.43 -2.20
CA LYS A 48 -0.42 -12.28 -1.00
C LYS A 48 -0.32 -11.47 0.29
N HIS A 49 0.45 -10.39 0.28
CA HIS A 49 0.54 -9.49 1.44
C HIS A 49 -0.76 -8.69 1.59
N GLN A 50 -1.38 -8.25 0.50
CA GLN A 50 -2.67 -7.56 0.54
C GLN A 50 -3.79 -8.46 1.09
N GLU A 51 -3.83 -9.72 0.69
CA GLU A 51 -4.84 -10.69 1.15
C GLU A 51 -4.68 -11.04 2.63
N VAL A 52 -3.44 -11.14 3.12
CA VAL A 52 -3.16 -11.51 4.52
C VAL A 52 -3.25 -10.31 5.47
N LEU A 53 -2.85 -9.11 5.01
CA LEU A 53 -2.71 -7.95 5.88
C LEU A 53 -3.85 -6.93 5.73
N GLY A 54 -4.41 -6.75 4.54
CA GLY A 54 -5.50 -5.81 4.26
C GLY A 54 -5.16 -4.32 4.38
N ASP A 55 -4.10 -3.95 5.10
CA ASP A 55 -3.69 -2.57 5.35
C ASP A 55 -2.40 -2.23 4.59
N CYS A 56 -2.52 -1.26 3.66
CA CYS A 56 -1.41 -0.77 2.85
C CYS A 56 -0.36 -0.02 3.68
N LYS A 57 -0.76 0.61 4.78
CA LYS A 57 0.11 1.45 5.62
C LYS A 57 1.17 0.64 6.37
N ILE A 58 0.88 -0.64 6.64
CA ILE A 58 1.86 -1.58 7.20
C ILE A 58 3.18 -1.53 6.42
N CYS A 59 3.16 -1.28 5.12
CA CYS A 59 4.39 -1.08 4.34
C CYS A 59 4.59 0.38 3.93
N HIS A 60 3.53 1.06 3.48
CA HIS A 60 3.65 2.35 2.81
C HIS A 60 3.74 3.57 3.74
N ASP A 61 3.77 3.35 5.06
CA ASP A 61 4.13 4.42 6.00
C ASP A 61 5.62 4.78 5.96
N VAL A 62 6.48 3.85 5.48
CA VAL A 62 7.93 4.07 5.39
C VAL A 62 8.42 4.47 3.99
N PHE A 63 7.58 4.32 2.96
CA PHE A 63 7.85 4.77 1.59
C PHE A 63 6.55 4.96 0.78
N PRO A 64 6.51 5.91 -0.17
CA PRO A 64 5.33 6.14 -1.00
C PRO A 64 4.88 4.89 -1.78
N GLN A 65 3.56 4.75 -1.97
CA GLN A 65 2.94 3.72 -2.80
C GLN A 65 3.12 4.02 -4.30
N GLU A 66 4.37 4.05 -4.74
CA GLU A 66 4.79 4.34 -6.10
C GLU A 66 5.91 3.37 -6.53
N PRO A 67 5.88 2.82 -7.75
CA PRO A 67 6.97 1.99 -8.27
C PRO A 67 8.34 2.69 -8.17
N GLY A 68 9.33 1.98 -7.63
CA GLY A 68 10.69 2.49 -7.50
C GLY A 68 10.90 3.55 -6.41
N SER A 69 9.88 3.88 -5.60
CA SER A 69 10.01 4.89 -4.53
C SER A 69 11.15 4.59 -3.55
N ILE A 70 11.35 3.32 -3.20
CA ILE A 70 12.44 2.87 -2.31
C ILE A 70 13.82 3.19 -2.91
N GLU A 71 14.04 2.98 -4.21
CA GLU A 71 15.31 3.31 -4.86
C GLU A 71 15.51 4.82 -4.97
N LYS A 72 14.44 5.57 -5.31
CA LYS A 72 14.47 7.04 -5.34
C LYS A 72 14.85 7.61 -3.96
N LEU A 73 14.27 7.08 -2.89
CA LEU A 73 14.57 7.52 -1.52
C LEU A 73 16.01 7.17 -1.11
N LYS A 74 16.52 6.00 -1.51
CA LYS A 74 17.95 5.65 -1.30
C LYS A 74 18.88 6.59 -2.06
N ALA A 75 18.60 6.87 -3.33
CA ALA A 75 19.38 7.78 -4.15
C ALA A 75 19.38 9.21 -3.59
N ALA A 76 18.27 9.64 -2.99
CA ALA A 76 18.13 10.92 -2.31
C ALA A 76 18.74 10.96 -0.89
N GLY A 77 19.37 9.88 -0.41
CA GLY A 77 19.93 9.79 0.95
C GLY A 77 18.88 9.80 2.07
N LYS A 78 17.59 9.64 1.75
CA LYS A 78 16.49 9.62 2.73
C LYS A 78 16.25 8.24 3.33
N LEU A 79 16.85 7.22 2.75
CA LEU A 79 16.68 5.84 3.17
C LEU A 79 18.02 5.10 3.11
N GLU A 80 18.44 4.51 4.23
CA GLU A 80 19.68 3.75 4.28
C GLU A 80 19.61 2.45 3.46
N LYS A 81 20.77 1.99 2.98
CA LYS A 81 20.87 0.70 2.30
C LYS A 81 20.27 -0.40 3.19
N LYS A 82 19.41 -1.24 2.62
CA LYS A 82 18.72 -2.36 3.29
C LYS A 82 17.76 -1.94 4.42
N GLN A 83 17.47 -0.66 4.64
CA GLN A 83 16.61 -0.22 5.75
C GLN A 83 15.21 -0.84 5.68
N VAL A 84 14.52 -0.73 4.54
CA VAL A 84 13.18 -1.32 4.37
C VAL A 84 13.23 -2.83 4.54
N MET A 85 14.18 -3.50 3.89
CA MET A 85 14.34 -4.95 3.98
C MET A 85 14.50 -5.42 5.43
N ASN A 86 15.41 -4.82 6.19
CA ASN A 86 15.73 -5.25 7.55
C ASN A 86 14.66 -4.84 8.56
N LYS A 87 14.21 -3.59 8.51
CA LYS A 87 13.33 -3.01 9.54
C LYS A 87 11.85 -3.28 9.27
N GLN A 88 11.46 -3.56 8.03
CA GLN A 88 10.07 -3.85 7.67
C GLN A 88 9.88 -5.33 7.34
N CYS A 89 10.52 -5.81 6.28
CA CYS A 89 10.24 -7.15 5.75
C CYS A 89 10.72 -8.26 6.69
N VAL A 90 12.02 -8.28 6.99
CA VAL A 90 12.65 -9.32 7.81
C VAL A 90 12.17 -9.24 9.25
N LYS A 91 11.97 -8.03 9.79
CA LYS A 91 11.44 -7.84 11.15
C LYS A 91 10.05 -8.48 11.30
N CYS A 92 9.10 -8.11 10.46
CA CYS A 92 7.74 -8.67 10.50
C CYS A 92 7.75 -10.19 10.31
N HIS A 93 8.56 -10.68 9.36
CA HIS A 93 8.64 -12.12 9.14
C HIS A 93 9.19 -12.87 10.35
N LYS A 94 10.23 -12.35 11.02
CA LYS A 94 10.79 -12.94 12.25
C LYS A 94 9.83 -12.88 13.42
N GLU A 95 9.10 -11.78 13.60
CA GLU A 95 8.09 -11.65 14.67
C GLU A 95 7.01 -12.73 14.52
N LYS A 96 6.52 -12.95 13.29
CA LYS A 96 5.56 -14.02 13.00
C LYS A 96 6.17 -15.42 13.15
N GLU A 97 7.42 -15.62 12.72
CA GLU A 97 8.16 -16.88 12.90
C GLU A 97 8.27 -17.24 14.38
N ASN A 98 8.67 -16.28 15.21
CA ASN A 98 8.81 -16.44 16.66
C ASN A 98 7.46 -16.69 17.35
N ALA A 99 6.37 -16.14 16.79
CA ALA A 99 5.01 -16.41 17.25
C ALA A 99 4.46 -17.78 16.78
N GLY A 100 5.25 -18.58 16.06
CA GLY A 100 4.81 -19.88 15.51
C GLY A 100 3.80 -19.75 14.38
N VAL A 101 3.68 -18.57 13.77
CA VAL A 101 2.74 -18.31 12.68
C VAL A 101 3.45 -18.49 11.35
N LYS A 102 2.77 -19.11 10.38
CA LYS A 102 3.26 -19.23 9.01
C LYS A 102 3.58 -17.84 8.45
N THR A 103 4.80 -17.69 7.95
CA THR A 103 5.35 -16.39 7.56
C THR A 103 6.22 -16.51 6.31
N GLY A 104 6.66 -15.37 5.80
CA GLY A 104 7.60 -15.30 4.69
C GLY A 104 9.05 -15.58 5.11
N PRO A 105 9.98 -15.57 4.16
CA PRO A 105 11.38 -15.89 4.41
C PRO A 105 12.08 -14.87 5.31
N THR A 106 12.95 -15.37 6.21
CA THR A 106 13.78 -14.56 7.13
C THR A 106 15.28 -14.62 6.82
N ALA A 107 15.71 -15.59 6.00
CA ALA A 107 17.10 -15.78 5.61
C ALA A 107 17.41 -15.21 4.22
N CYS A 108 18.61 -14.64 4.02
CA CYS A 108 18.99 -13.96 2.79
C CYS A 108 18.83 -14.83 1.53
N SER A 109 19.27 -16.09 1.59
CA SER A 109 19.19 -17.03 0.46
C SER A 109 17.76 -17.43 0.09
N LYS A 110 16.81 -17.32 1.02
CA LYS A 110 15.41 -17.65 0.76
C LYS A 110 14.69 -16.52 0.00
N CYS A 111 15.16 -15.29 0.13
CA CYS A 111 14.69 -14.15 -0.66
C CYS A 111 15.45 -14.02 -1.99
N HIS A 112 16.78 -14.15 -1.94
CA HIS A 112 17.66 -14.06 -3.11
C HIS A 112 17.93 -15.44 -3.70
N GLN A 113 16.89 -16.04 -4.26
CA GLN A 113 17.00 -17.30 -4.98
C GLN A 113 17.69 -17.04 -6.33
N LYS A 114 18.66 -17.89 -6.68
CA LYS A 114 19.39 -17.83 -7.95
C LYS A 114 18.69 -18.63 -9.01
#